data_AF-A0A2M7IRF5-F1
#
_entry.id   AF-A0A2M7IRF5-F1
#
_cell.length_a   1.000
_cell.length_b   1.000
_cell.length_c   1.000
_cell.angle_alpha   90.00
_cell.angle_beta   90.00
_cell.angle_gamma   90.00
#
_symmetry.space_group_name_H-M   'P 1'
#
loop_
_entity.id
_entity.type
_entity.pdbx_description
1 polymer ?
#
loop_
_entity_poly.entity_id
_entity_poly.type
_entity_poly.pdbx_seq_one_letter_code
_entity_poly.pdbx_strand_id
1 'polypeptide(L)'
;NKRKNMLINIATANPPYKVSQIKATEELKKRMAVRPAVARMIDAASAHSGIDFRYFVVPDGDEESKEKFYSTNGEYIKPGTQRRMLEYEKWSKELTKTAVRKLLDESNVDPSQINRLITISCTGFFAPGLDHYLMIEFGIPLSARRTNVGFMGCAASLIGFNSVLEAINSSNEKEVNALVVSVELCSLHLQTDATRDNILANMIFADGSAAALFSNSPRLEEKKRMNLLSADSIMFENTSEFMGWKIGDFGFEMMLSSELPKIILEKAIPALQHILSLYGLSPGQVHHWVLHPGGRAILDSLQSGLNLSEDKMEPSRNVLRNYGNMSSASILFVLKELINAGVVNKDEYCCAVAFGPGLTMEVAMFKGA
;
A
#
# COMPACT_ATOMS: atom_id res chain seq x y z
N ASN A 1 -26.99 -20.17 -1.67
CA ASN A 1 -26.75 -18.70 -1.77
C ASN A 1 -25.35 -18.38 -1.29
N LYS A 2 -24.39 -18.16 -2.21
CA LYS A 2 -23.06 -17.65 -1.85
C LYS A 2 -23.21 -16.20 -1.38
N ARG A 3 -22.65 -15.84 -0.23
CA ARG A 3 -22.71 -14.45 0.27
C ARG A 3 -21.97 -13.55 -0.72
N LYS A 4 -22.45 -12.31 -0.91
CA LYS A 4 -21.81 -11.31 -1.77
C LYS A 4 -20.70 -10.62 -0.98
N ASN A 5 -19.47 -10.58 -1.51
CA ASN A 5 -18.36 -9.87 -0.88
C ASN A 5 -18.19 -8.52 -1.60
N MET A 6 -19.02 -7.54 -1.25
CA MET A 6 -19.09 -6.28 -1.99
C MET A 6 -18.02 -5.31 -1.49
N LEU A 7 -17.22 -4.76 -2.40
CA LEU A 7 -16.45 -3.55 -2.13
C LEU A 7 -17.38 -2.35 -2.31
N ILE A 8 -17.63 -1.63 -1.22
CA ILE A 8 -18.58 -0.51 -1.17
C ILE A 8 -17.89 0.80 -1.58
N ASN A 9 -16.76 1.12 -0.94
CA ASN A 9 -15.99 2.30 -1.28
C ASN A 9 -14.56 2.19 -0.73
N ILE A 10 -13.69 3.08 -1.21
CA ILE A 10 -12.34 3.32 -0.71
C ILE A 10 -12.19 4.82 -0.50
N ALA A 11 -11.52 5.23 0.58
CA ALA A 11 -11.06 6.59 0.76
C ALA A 11 -9.56 6.60 1.09
N THR A 12 -8.90 7.70 0.76
CA THR A 12 -7.47 7.88 0.91
C THR A 12 -7.16 9.18 1.65
N ALA A 13 -6.03 9.20 2.36
CA ALA A 13 -5.48 10.35 3.05
C ALA A 13 -3.97 10.42 2.84
N ASN A 14 -3.49 11.63 2.54
CA ASN A 14 -2.06 11.93 2.39
C ASN A 14 -1.60 12.81 3.54
N PRO A 15 -0.34 12.70 3.98
CA PRO A 15 0.25 13.63 4.93
C PRO A 15 0.54 15.00 4.31
N PRO A 16 0.85 16.03 5.13
CA PRO A 16 0.79 17.42 4.68
C PRO A 16 1.93 17.82 3.75
N TYR A 17 3.11 17.18 3.83
CA TYR A 17 4.29 17.64 3.10
C TYR A 17 4.38 16.97 1.73
N LYS A 18 3.90 17.67 0.69
CA LYS A 18 4.06 17.26 -0.71
C LYS A 18 5.41 17.71 -1.25
N VAL A 19 6.26 16.77 -1.64
CA VAL A 19 7.64 17.00 -2.09
C VAL A 19 7.81 16.52 -3.52
N SER A 20 8.39 17.36 -4.39
CA SER A 20 8.74 16.92 -5.75
C SER A 20 9.94 15.97 -5.71
N GLN A 21 9.99 15.05 -6.67
CA GLN A 21 11.07 14.08 -6.74
C GLN A 21 12.44 14.75 -6.91
N ILE A 22 12.50 15.86 -7.64
CA ILE A 22 13.70 16.71 -7.76
C ILE A 22 14.15 17.21 -6.39
N LYS A 23 13.25 17.79 -5.59
CA LYS A 23 13.60 18.28 -4.25
C LYS A 23 14.06 17.15 -3.32
N ALA A 24 13.36 16.02 -3.34
CA ALA A 24 13.75 14.85 -2.56
C ALA A 24 15.14 14.30 -2.95
N THR A 25 15.49 14.38 -4.24
CA THR A 25 16.79 13.99 -4.78
C THR A 25 17.91 14.89 -4.26
N GLU A 26 17.72 16.21 -4.32
CA GLU A 26 18.69 17.17 -3.82
C GLU A 26 18.89 17.06 -2.31
N GLU A 27 17.81 16.88 -1.54
CA GLU A 27 17.90 16.66 -0.10
C GLU A 27 18.63 15.35 0.24
N LEU A 28 18.40 14.28 -0.52
CA LEU A 28 19.10 13.02 -0.29
C LEU A 28 20.60 13.14 -0.59
N LYS A 29 20.98 13.90 -1.64
CA LYS A 29 22.38 14.16 -1.95
C LYS A 29 23.09 14.88 -0.80
N LYS A 30 22.47 15.89 -0.18
CA LYS A 30 23.07 16.57 0.98
C LYS A 30 23.37 15.61 2.13
N ARG A 31 22.56 14.56 2.30
CA ARG A 31 22.68 13.56 3.38
C ARG A 31 23.68 12.43 3.06
N MET A 32 23.74 11.99 1.80
CA MET A 32 24.42 10.74 1.43
C MET A 32 25.57 10.93 0.43
N ALA A 33 25.58 12.01 -0.35
CA ALA A 33 26.50 12.19 -1.47
C ALA A 33 27.89 12.72 -1.05
N VAL A 34 28.51 12.05 -0.09
CA VAL A 34 29.89 12.32 0.34
C VAL A 34 30.88 12.12 -0.82
N ARG A 35 30.54 11.28 -1.81
CA ARG A 35 31.34 11.01 -3.02
C ARG A 35 30.54 11.29 -4.29
N PRO A 36 31.17 11.79 -5.37
CA PRO A 36 30.48 12.03 -6.65
C PRO A 36 29.80 10.79 -7.25
N ALA A 37 30.32 9.59 -6.99
CA ALA A 37 29.70 8.35 -7.44
C ALA A 37 28.32 8.12 -6.80
N VAL A 38 28.16 8.45 -5.52
CA VAL A 38 26.87 8.32 -4.80
C VAL A 38 25.86 9.33 -5.34
N ALA A 39 26.28 10.56 -5.61
CA ALA A 39 25.41 11.56 -6.25
C ALA A 39 24.83 11.05 -7.57
N ARG A 40 25.68 10.47 -8.44
CA ARG A 40 25.24 9.91 -9.72
C ARG A 40 24.28 8.73 -9.56
N MET A 41 24.45 7.90 -8.53
CA MET A 41 23.51 6.81 -8.24
C MET A 41 22.14 7.35 -7.81
N ILE A 42 22.12 8.41 -7.00
CA ILE A 42 20.89 9.09 -6.58
C ILE A 42 20.19 9.72 -7.79
N ASP A 43 20.94 10.39 -8.68
CA ASP A 43 20.41 10.94 -9.93
C ASP A 43 19.82 9.87 -10.84
N ALA A 44 20.52 8.75 -11.01
CA ALA A 44 20.03 7.62 -11.80
C ALA A 44 18.75 7.02 -11.21
N ALA A 45 18.69 6.82 -9.89
CA ALA A 45 17.51 6.31 -9.20
C ALA A 45 16.31 7.27 -9.34
N SER A 46 16.56 8.58 -9.24
CA SER A 46 15.54 9.61 -9.42
C SER A 46 14.98 9.63 -10.84
N ALA A 47 15.85 9.69 -11.85
CA ALA A 47 15.46 9.73 -13.26
C ALA A 47 14.66 8.50 -13.72
N HIS A 48 14.88 7.34 -13.10
CA HIS A 48 14.18 6.09 -13.44
C HIS A 48 13.06 5.73 -12.45
N SER A 49 12.76 6.59 -11.47
CA SER A 49 11.75 6.31 -10.45
C SER A 49 10.33 6.24 -11.01
N GLY A 50 10.02 7.06 -12.03
CA GLY A 50 8.66 7.26 -12.52
C GLY A 50 7.77 8.04 -11.54
N ILE A 51 8.38 8.81 -10.64
CA ILE A 51 7.73 9.56 -9.56
C ILE A 51 7.94 11.05 -9.79
N ASP A 52 6.87 11.83 -9.75
CA ASP A 52 6.91 13.30 -9.79
C ASP A 52 6.80 13.88 -8.38
N PHE A 53 5.92 13.32 -7.55
CA PHE A 53 5.67 13.79 -6.18
C PHE A 53 5.52 12.64 -5.20
N ARG A 54 5.89 12.92 -3.95
CA ARG A 54 5.64 12.07 -2.78
C ARG A 54 5.10 12.91 -1.64
N TYR A 55 4.43 12.26 -0.70
CA TYR A 55 3.93 12.88 0.51
C TYR A 55 4.62 12.28 1.73
N PHE A 56 4.97 13.12 2.70
CA PHE A 56 5.65 12.71 3.92
C PHE A 56 5.01 13.30 5.17
N VAL A 57 5.12 12.59 6.29
CA VAL A 57 4.81 13.09 7.64
C VAL A 57 5.97 13.88 8.24
N VAL A 58 7.20 13.62 7.76
CA VAL A 58 8.38 14.32 8.28
C VAL A 58 8.46 15.75 7.72
N PRO A 59 8.65 16.76 8.60
CA PRO A 59 8.74 18.16 8.18
C PRO A 59 10.03 18.48 7.40
N ASP A 60 10.96 17.53 7.32
CA ASP A 60 12.10 17.59 6.43
C ASP A 60 11.71 17.83 4.97
N GLY A 61 10.51 17.43 4.56
CA GLY A 61 9.99 17.68 3.21
C GLY A 61 9.71 19.16 2.87
N ASP A 62 9.65 20.04 3.87
CA ASP A 62 9.39 21.47 3.69
C ASP A 62 10.62 22.30 4.10
N GLU A 63 11.28 22.96 3.15
CA GLU A 63 12.49 23.78 3.40
C GLU A 63 12.24 24.91 4.40
N GLU A 64 11.02 25.43 4.50
CA GLU A 64 10.66 26.50 5.42
C GLU A 64 10.38 26.02 6.84
N SER A 65 10.26 24.70 7.04
CA SER A 65 9.99 24.14 8.36
C SER A 65 11.14 24.41 9.32
N LYS A 66 10.81 25.07 10.44
CA LYS A 66 11.74 25.34 11.55
C LYS A 66 12.06 24.09 12.36
N GLU A 67 11.13 23.13 12.39
CA GLU A 67 11.33 21.84 13.05
C GLU A 67 11.69 20.78 12.00
N LYS A 68 12.71 19.97 12.31
CA LYS A 68 13.19 18.88 11.44
C LYS A 68 13.28 17.59 12.25
N PHE A 69 12.95 16.48 11.60
CA PHE A 69 13.02 15.15 12.20
C PHE A 69 14.41 14.54 12.04
N TYR A 70 15.07 14.77 10.90
CA TYR A 70 16.40 14.23 10.58
C TYR A 70 17.54 15.24 10.64
N SER A 71 17.28 16.46 11.12
CA SER A 71 18.35 17.43 11.37
C SER A 71 18.11 18.21 12.65
N THR A 72 19.19 18.69 13.26
CA THR A 72 19.17 19.51 14.47
C THR A 72 20.32 20.50 14.40
N ASN A 73 20.04 21.79 14.58
CA ASN A 73 21.04 22.87 14.49
C ASN A 73 21.87 22.86 13.19
N GLY A 74 21.28 22.43 12.07
CA GLY A 74 21.96 22.35 10.77
C GLY A 74 22.76 21.07 10.54
N GLU A 75 22.85 20.16 11.53
CA GLU A 75 23.51 18.87 11.38
C GLU A 75 22.50 17.74 11.15
N TYR A 76 22.86 16.77 10.30
CA TYR A 76 22.04 15.58 10.06
C TYR A 76 22.19 14.57 11.19
N ILE A 77 21.06 14.03 11.66
CA ILE A 77 21.00 13.04 12.73
C ILE A 77 20.34 11.74 12.24
N LYS A 78 20.59 10.64 12.97
CA LYS A 78 19.89 9.36 12.81
C LYS A 78 18.91 9.17 13.98
N PRO A 79 17.62 9.47 13.83
CA PRO A 79 16.64 9.21 14.88
C PRO A 79 16.60 7.74 15.27
N GLY A 80 16.61 7.45 16.56
CA GLY A 80 16.47 6.08 17.06
C GLY A 80 15.06 5.52 16.80
N THR A 81 14.94 4.20 16.76
CA THR A 81 13.67 3.48 16.51
C THR A 81 12.57 3.92 17.46
N GLN A 82 12.87 4.16 18.73
CA GLN A 82 11.89 4.67 19.70
C GLN A 82 11.25 6.00 19.24
N ARG A 83 12.08 6.98 18.83
CA ARG A 83 11.58 8.29 18.35
C ARG A 83 10.72 8.14 17.09
N ARG A 84 11.09 7.23 16.19
CA ARG A 84 10.32 6.90 14.98
C ARG A 84 8.96 6.29 15.32
N MET A 85 8.90 5.39 16.31
CA MET A 85 7.63 4.79 16.74
C MET A 85 6.69 5.78 17.43
N LEU A 86 7.22 6.78 18.15
CA LEU A 86 6.41 7.87 18.72
C LEU A 86 5.75 8.71 17.62
N GLU A 87 6.50 9.11 16.59
CA GLU A 87 5.93 9.81 15.42
C GLU A 87 4.98 8.92 14.63
N TYR A 88 5.30 7.63 14.48
CA TYR A 88 4.43 6.66 13.82
C TYR A 88 3.08 6.59 14.53
N GLU A 89 3.04 6.44 15.85
CA GLU A 89 1.80 6.38 16.61
C GLU A 89 0.95 7.64 16.41
N LYS A 90 1.56 8.82 16.50
CA LYS A 90 0.88 10.11 16.28
C LYS A 90 0.29 10.20 14.87
N TRP A 91 1.12 10.04 13.85
CA TRP A 91 0.69 10.27 12.46
C TRP A 91 -0.21 9.17 11.92
N SER A 92 -0.01 7.92 12.34
CA SER A 92 -0.89 6.82 11.92
C SER A 92 -2.32 7.04 12.42
N LYS A 93 -2.50 7.54 13.64
CA LYS A 93 -3.81 7.94 14.19
C LYS A 93 -4.45 9.04 13.33
N GLU A 94 -3.73 10.13 13.05
CA GLU A 94 -4.26 11.26 12.28
C GLU A 94 -4.65 10.89 10.83
N LEU A 95 -3.79 10.16 10.12
CA LEU A 95 -4.06 9.77 8.74
C LEU A 95 -5.19 8.76 8.62
N THR A 96 -5.22 7.74 9.50
CA THR A 96 -6.31 6.76 9.49
C THR A 96 -7.63 7.37 9.90
N LYS A 97 -7.65 8.29 10.89
CA LYS A 97 -8.83 9.08 11.23
C LYS A 97 -9.37 9.85 10.01
N THR A 98 -8.48 10.48 9.24
CA THR A 98 -8.88 11.21 8.03
C THR A 98 -9.47 10.28 6.97
N ALA A 99 -8.78 9.17 6.66
CA ALA A 99 -9.24 8.20 5.67
C ALA A 99 -10.56 7.52 6.07
N VAL A 100 -10.70 7.08 7.32
CA VAL A 100 -11.90 6.40 7.81
C VAL A 100 -13.08 7.36 7.87
N ARG A 101 -12.91 8.59 8.37
CA ARG A 101 -14.00 9.59 8.37
C ARG A 101 -14.51 9.84 6.95
N LYS A 102 -13.60 10.13 6.02
CA LYS A 102 -13.94 10.33 4.60
C LYS A 102 -14.66 9.11 4.00
N LEU A 103 -14.21 7.89 4.31
CA LEU A 103 -14.86 6.67 3.84
C LEU A 103 -16.30 6.54 4.33
N LEU A 104 -16.51 6.74 5.64
CA LEU A 104 -17.82 6.59 6.27
C LEU A 104 -18.80 7.67 5.78
N ASP A 105 -18.33 8.91 5.63
CA ASP A 105 -19.10 10.03 5.10
C ASP A 105 -19.51 9.78 3.64
N GLU A 106 -18.56 9.43 2.76
CA GLU A 106 -18.82 9.13 1.35
C GLU A 106 -19.71 7.89 1.17
N SER A 107 -19.60 6.91 2.07
CA SER A 107 -20.40 5.69 2.03
C SER A 107 -21.75 5.85 2.71
N ASN A 108 -21.98 6.92 3.47
CA ASN A 108 -23.12 7.11 4.38
C ASN A 108 -23.42 5.83 5.19
N VAL A 109 -22.42 5.38 5.95
CA VAL A 109 -22.47 4.20 6.83
C VAL A 109 -22.16 4.64 8.25
N ASP A 110 -23.04 4.27 9.18
CA ASP A 110 -22.86 4.56 10.59
C ASP A 110 -21.75 3.64 11.17
N PRO A 111 -20.75 4.18 11.91
CA PRO A 111 -19.72 3.39 12.55
C PRO A 111 -20.23 2.21 13.40
N SER A 112 -21.42 2.34 14.00
CA SER A 112 -22.07 1.29 14.80
C SER A 112 -22.42 0.03 14.00
N GLN A 113 -22.42 0.12 12.67
CA GLN A 113 -22.69 -1.02 11.78
C GLN A 113 -21.42 -1.85 11.49
N ILE A 114 -20.24 -1.35 11.87
CA ILE A 114 -18.97 -2.05 11.60
C ILE A 114 -18.75 -3.14 12.65
N ASN A 115 -18.69 -4.39 12.22
CA ASN A 115 -18.49 -5.55 13.10
C ASN A 115 -17.18 -6.30 12.83
N ARG A 116 -16.42 -5.86 11.82
CA ARG A 116 -15.11 -6.42 11.49
C ARG A 116 -14.14 -5.28 11.19
N LEU A 117 -13.03 -5.23 11.92
CA LEU A 117 -11.95 -4.25 11.74
C LEU A 117 -10.64 -4.97 11.42
N ILE A 118 -10.00 -4.57 10.33
CA ILE A 118 -8.72 -5.10 9.86
C ILE A 118 -7.77 -3.91 9.71
N THR A 119 -6.71 -3.86 10.54
CA THR A 119 -5.67 -2.82 10.46
C THR A 119 -4.41 -3.39 9.83
N ILE A 120 -3.73 -2.59 9.01
CA ILE A 120 -2.62 -3.04 8.17
C ILE A 120 -1.51 -2.00 8.21
N SER A 121 -0.30 -2.44 8.57
CA SER A 121 0.92 -1.64 8.48
C SER A 121 2.16 -2.52 8.60
N CYS A 122 3.24 -2.13 7.93
CA CYS A 122 4.57 -2.70 8.14
C CYS A 122 5.60 -1.66 8.60
N THR A 123 5.19 -0.41 8.83
CA THR A 123 6.10 0.71 9.14
C THR A 123 6.07 1.15 10.59
N GLY A 124 5.30 0.50 11.46
CA GLY A 124 5.41 0.72 12.90
C GLY A 124 4.43 -0.09 13.73
N PHE A 125 4.71 -0.14 15.03
CA PHE A 125 3.94 -0.90 16.01
C PHE A 125 3.80 -0.11 17.30
N PHE A 126 2.61 -0.14 17.89
CA PHE A 126 2.34 0.33 19.25
C PHE A 126 1.15 -0.46 19.82
N ALA A 127 1.04 -0.51 21.14
CA ALA A 127 -0.04 -1.21 21.85
C ALA A 127 -0.48 -0.38 23.08
N PRO A 128 -1.79 -0.16 23.32
CA PRO A 128 -2.96 -0.57 22.51
C PRO A 128 -2.92 -0.02 21.07
N GLY A 129 -3.25 -0.87 20.10
CA GLY A 129 -2.97 -0.63 18.69
C GLY A 129 -3.94 0.32 17.98
N LEU A 130 -3.70 0.48 16.68
CA LEU A 130 -4.50 1.32 15.79
C LEU A 130 -5.98 0.89 15.75
N ASP A 131 -6.22 -0.41 15.87
CA ASP A 131 -7.54 -1.01 15.98
C ASP A 131 -8.30 -0.50 17.22
N HIS A 132 -7.64 -0.47 18.38
CA HIS A 132 -8.20 0.07 19.61
C HIS A 132 -8.53 1.57 19.47
N TYR A 133 -7.61 2.35 18.92
CA TYR A 133 -7.81 3.78 18.68
C TYR A 133 -9.02 4.05 17.78
N LEU A 134 -9.11 3.39 16.63
CA LEU A 134 -10.19 3.59 15.67
C LEU A 134 -11.56 3.23 16.25
N MET A 135 -11.63 2.20 17.10
CA MET A 135 -12.89 1.83 17.71
C MET A 135 -13.42 2.91 18.66
N ILE A 136 -12.55 3.50 19.47
CA ILE A 136 -12.93 4.56 20.40
C ILE A 136 -13.23 5.86 19.64
N GLU A 137 -12.36 6.26 18.70
CA GLU A 137 -12.51 7.51 17.93
C GLU A 137 -13.81 7.55 17.12
N PHE A 138 -14.23 6.43 16.52
CA PHE A 138 -15.42 6.37 15.67
C PHE A 138 -16.64 5.77 16.35
N GLY A 139 -16.53 5.25 17.58
CA GLY A 139 -17.63 4.55 18.24
C GLY A 139 -17.99 3.22 17.56
N ILE A 140 -17.01 2.53 16.96
CA ILE A 140 -17.20 1.17 16.45
C ILE A 140 -17.54 0.26 17.64
N PRO A 141 -18.54 -0.64 17.53
CA PRO A 141 -18.95 -1.51 18.62
C PRO A 141 -17.77 -2.25 19.26
N LEU A 142 -17.70 -2.24 20.59
CA LEU A 142 -16.62 -2.90 21.35
C LEU A 142 -16.54 -4.42 21.11
N SER A 143 -17.60 -5.01 20.57
CA SER A 143 -17.67 -6.41 20.16
C SER A 143 -17.16 -6.69 18.75
N ALA A 144 -16.79 -5.66 17.96
CA ALA A 144 -16.28 -5.83 16.61
C ALA A 144 -15.00 -6.67 16.62
N ARG A 145 -14.91 -7.64 15.69
CA ARG A 145 -13.77 -8.55 15.60
C ARG A 145 -12.59 -7.87 14.95
N ARG A 146 -11.42 -7.93 15.58
CA ARG A 146 -10.20 -7.20 15.17
C ARG A 146 -9.16 -8.15 14.62
N THR A 147 -8.47 -7.76 13.56
CA THR A 147 -7.24 -8.41 13.08
C THR A 147 -6.23 -7.35 12.69
N ASN A 148 -5.01 -7.50 13.17
CA ASN A 148 -3.90 -6.65 12.78
C ASN A 148 -2.96 -7.44 11.86
N VAL A 149 -2.85 -7.01 10.60
CA VAL A 149 -1.91 -7.55 9.63
C VAL A 149 -0.63 -6.72 9.69
N GLY A 150 0.28 -7.15 10.55
CA GLY A 150 1.56 -6.47 10.80
C GLY A 150 2.70 -7.06 9.96
N PHE A 151 3.61 -6.20 9.50
CA PHE A 151 4.92 -6.59 8.94
C PHE A 151 4.90 -7.46 7.67
N MET A 152 3.79 -7.50 6.94
CA MET A 152 3.66 -8.28 5.69
C MET A 152 4.02 -7.48 4.42
N GLY A 153 4.57 -6.28 4.56
CA GLY A 153 5.05 -5.43 3.47
C GLY A 153 3.97 -5.00 2.48
N CYS A 154 4.39 -4.70 1.25
CA CYS A 154 3.54 -4.02 0.27
C CYS A 154 2.31 -4.82 -0.20
N ALA A 155 2.28 -6.14 -0.02
CA ALA A 155 1.14 -6.98 -0.37
C ALA A 155 0.07 -7.08 0.74
N ALA A 156 0.33 -6.50 1.91
CA ALA A 156 -0.48 -6.74 3.11
C ALA A 156 -1.97 -6.35 2.97
N SER A 157 -2.31 -5.38 2.13
CA SER A 157 -3.72 -5.04 1.87
C SER A 157 -4.50 -6.16 1.17
N LEU A 158 -3.86 -6.90 0.25
CA LEU A 158 -4.49 -8.06 -0.38
C LEU A 158 -4.58 -9.25 0.59
N ILE A 159 -3.62 -9.40 1.51
CA ILE A 159 -3.76 -10.33 2.65
C ILE A 159 -4.95 -9.94 3.53
N GLY A 160 -5.17 -8.65 3.74
CA GLY A 160 -6.35 -8.13 4.41
C GLY A 160 -7.65 -8.54 3.71
N PHE A 161 -7.66 -8.66 2.38
CA PHE A 161 -8.83 -9.12 1.63
C PHE A 161 -9.14 -10.60 1.85
N ASN A 162 -8.12 -11.46 2.09
CA ASN A 162 -8.35 -12.83 2.57
C ASN A 162 -9.14 -12.82 3.88
N SER A 163 -8.72 -12.00 4.84
CA SER A 163 -9.43 -11.83 6.11
C SER A 163 -10.86 -11.27 5.96
N VAL A 164 -11.13 -10.48 4.92
CA VAL A 164 -12.49 -10.02 4.57
C VAL A 164 -13.33 -11.19 4.06
N LEU A 165 -12.81 -11.97 3.10
CA LEU A 165 -13.51 -13.13 2.54
C LEU A 165 -13.85 -14.15 3.62
N GLU A 166 -12.88 -14.47 4.47
CA GLU A 166 -13.08 -15.38 5.60
C GLU A 166 -14.15 -14.84 6.54
N ALA A 167 -14.08 -13.56 6.93
CA ALA A 167 -15.05 -12.96 7.85
C ALA A 167 -16.47 -12.96 7.26
N ILE A 168 -16.65 -12.56 6.00
CA ILE A 168 -17.98 -12.52 5.37
C ILE A 168 -18.55 -13.93 5.20
N ASN A 169 -17.73 -14.90 4.76
CA ASN A 169 -18.20 -16.24 4.38
C ASN A 169 -18.32 -17.22 5.56
N SER A 170 -17.56 -17.04 6.64
CA SER A 170 -17.60 -17.92 7.82
C SER A 170 -18.44 -17.38 8.98
N SER A 171 -18.84 -16.10 8.96
CA SER A 171 -19.56 -15.50 10.09
C SER A 171 -21.00 -16.02 10.23
N ASN A 172 -21.42 -16.29 11.47
CA ASN A 172 -22.82 -16.54 11.81
C ASN A 172 -23.70 -15.29 11.75
N GLU A 173 -23.09 -14.10 11.69
CA GLU A 173 -23.81 -12.85 11.52
C GLU A 173 -24.40 -12.78 10.11
N LYS A 174 -25.64 -12.27 10.00
CA LYS A 174 -26.34 -12.12 8.72
C LYS A 174 -25.67 -11.07 7.83
N GLU A 175 -25.25 -9.97 8.44
CA GLU A 175 -24.60 -8.84 7.80
C GLU A 175 -23.22 -8.63 8.44
N VAL A 176 -22.18 -8.56 7.62
CA VAL A 176 -20.80 -8.27 7.99
C VAL A 176 -20.39 -7.01 7.23
N ASN A 177 -19.99 -5.98 7.97
CA ASN A 177 -19.40 -4.76 7.43
C ASN A 177 -17.95 -4.70 7.91
N ALA A 178 -17.03 -4.97 7.00
CA ALA A 178 -15.60 -5.04 7.26
C ALA A 178 -14.91 -3.75 6.84
N LEU A 179 -14.32 -3.07 7.82
CA LEU A 179 -13.44 -1.93 7.62
C LEU A 179 -11.99 -2.41 7.54
N VAL A 180 -11.37 -2.20 6.38
CA VAL A 180 -9.94 -2.44 6.17
C VAL A 180 -9.23 -1.10 6.18
N VAL A 181 -8.23 -0.92 7.03
CA VAL A 181 -7.47 0.33 7.15
C VAL A 181 -5.98 0.03 7.01
N SER A 182 -5.36 0.61 5.99
CA SER A 182 -3.91 0.56 5.77
C SER A 182 -3.29 1.93 6.00
N VAL A 183 -2.15 1.96 6.67
CA VAL A 183 -1.35 3.18 6.84
C VAL A 183 0.12 2.82 6.83
N GLU A 184 0.89 3.61 6.07
CA GLU A 184 2.32 3.38 5.92
C GLU A 184 3.06 4.71 5.99
N LEU A 185 4.09 4.77 6.83
CA LEU A 185 4.89 5.96 7.13
C LEU A 185 6.37 5.69 6.87
N CYS A 186 6.69 5.33 5.63
CA CYS A 186 8.04 4.93 5.23
C CYS A 186 9.09 6.06 5.38
N SER A 187 8.68 7.32 5.30
CA SER A 187 9.56 8.48 5.49
C SER A 187 10.18 8.52 6.88
N LEU A 188 9.54 7.89 7.88
CA LEU A 188 10.09 7.70 9.22
C LEU A 188 11.23 6.68 9.26
N HIS A 189 11.57 6.03 8.15
CA HIS A 189 12.63 5.00 8.08
C HIS A 189 13.71 5.31 7.05
N LEU A 190 13.82 6.59 6.60
CA LEU A 190 14.93 7.04 5.77
C LEU A 190 16.28 6.65 6.42
N GLN A 191 17.11 5.99 5.62
CA GLN A 191 18.46 5.55 5.97
C GLN A 191 19.51 6.43 5.30
N THR A 192 20.63 6.70 5.96
CA THR A 192 21.67 7.62 5.42
C THR A 192 22.92 6.90 4.92
N ASP A 193 23.06 5.60 5.18
CA ASP A 193 24.24 4.88 4.70
C ASP A 193 24.12 4.64 3.19
N ALA A 194 25.16 5.00 2.44
CA ALA A 194 25.16 5.07 0.98
C ALA A 194 25.25 3.70 0.28
N THR A 195 24.37 2.78 0.66
CA THR A 195 24.17 1.51 -0.04
C THR A 195 23.19 1.69 -1.19
N ARG A 196 23.27 0.81 -2.20
CA ARG A 196 22.34 0.80 -3.33
C ARG A 196 20.89 0.67 -2.85
N ASP A 197 20.64 -0.25 -1.92
CA ASP A 197 19.29 -0.55 -1.44
C ASP A 197 18.70 0.64 -0.67
N ASN A 198 19.48 1.33 0.16
CA ASN A 198 19.04 2.55 0.84
C ASN A 198 18.73 3.68 -0.14
N ILE A 199 19.57 3.88 -1.17
CA ILE A 199 19.33 4.90 -2.19
C ILE A 199 18.02 4.62 -2.93
N LEU A 200 17.81 3.37 -3.37
CA LEU A 200 16.57 2.99 -4.04
C LEU A 200 15.36 3.16 -3.11
N ALA A 201 15.45 2.68 -1.87
CA ALA A 201 14.41 2.82 -0.85
C ALA A 201 13.98 4.28 -0.66
N ASN A 202 14.95 5.15 -0.38
CA ASN A 202 14.73 6.57 -0.12
C ASN A 202 14.16 7.31 -1.33
N MET A 203 14.35 6.79 -2.54
CA MET A 203 13.87 7.40 -3.78
C MET A 203 12.46 6.95 -4.18
N ILE A 204 11.97 5.80 -3.68
CA ILE A 204 10.66 5.28 -4.09
C ILE A 204 9.59 5.39 -3.00
N PHE A 205 9.95 5.18 -1.73
CA PHE A 205 8.96 5.07 -0.67
C PHE A 205 8.39 6.42 -0.23
N ALA A 206 7.12 6.40 0.13
CA ALA A 206 6.35 7.55 0.57
C ALA A 206 5.39 7.15 1.69
N ASP A 207 4.63 8.13 2.19
CA ASP A 207 3.67 7.93 3.26
C ASP A 207 2.24 8.08 2.74
N GLY A 208 1.32 7.31 3.30
CA GLY A 208 -0.09 7.40 2.96
C GLY A 208 -0.97 6.49 3.79
N SER A 209 -2.28 6.76 3.77
CA SER A 209 -3.28 5.90 4.37
C SER A 209 -4.49 5.73 3.46
N ALA A 210 -5.08 4.54 3.49
CA ALA A 210 -6.32 4.25 2.81
C ALA A 210 -7.23 3.39 3.69
N ALA A 211 -8.53 3.60 3.56
CA ALA A 211 -9.56 2.81 4.20
C ALA A 211 -10.52 2.26 3.14
N ALA A 212 -10.92 1.00 3.25
CA ALA A 212 -11.85 0.33 2.36
C ALA A 212 -12.98 -0.31 3.15
N LEU A 213 -14.21 -0.17 2.66
CA LEU A 213 -15.39 -0.79 3.26
C LEU A 213 -15.86 -1.96 2.39
N PHE A 214 -15.92 -3.13 3.00
CA PHE A 214 -16.52 -4.32 2.40
C PHE A 214 -17.80 -4.70 3.14
N SER A 215 -18.79 -5.24 2.42
CA SER A 215 -20.05 -5.64 3.03
C SER A 215 -20.73 -6.79 2.29
N ASN A 216 -21.57 -7.55 2.99
CA ASN A 216 -22.60 -8.41 2.39
C ASN A 216 -24.03 -7.92 2.70
N SER A 217 -24.18 -6.73 3.30
CA SER A 217 -25.48 -6.17 3.68
C SER A 217 -26.27 -5.79 2.44
N PRO A 218 -27.52 -6.29 2.28
CA PRO A 218 -28.39 -5.89 1.18
C PRO A 218 -28.65 -4.37 1.12
N ARG A 219 -28.51 -3.67 2.25
CA ARG A 219 -28.73 -2.21 2.35
C ARG A 219 -27.67 -1.40 1.61
N LEU A 220 -26.52 -2.00 1.33
CA LEU A 220 -25.39 -1.36 0.64
C LEU A 220 -25.23 -1.86 -0.80
N GLU A 221 -26.14 -2.69 -1.32
CA GLU A 221 -26.03 -3.24 -2.68
C GLU A 221 -25.97 -2.15 -3.75
N GLU A 222 -26.82 -1.12 -3.64
CA GLU A 222 -26.85 0.01 -4.59
C GLU A 222 -25.57 0.87 -4.55
N LYS A 223 -24.76 0.73 -3.49
CA LYS A 223 -23.47 1.44 -3.34
C LYS A 223 -22.28 0.58 -3.75
N LYS A 224 -22.49 -0.69 -4.10
CA LYS A 224 -21.41 -1.59 -4.50
C LYS A 224 -20.65 -1.04 -5.71
N ARG A 225 -19.32 -1.10 -5.66
CA ARG A 225 -18.43 -0.77 -6.78
C ARG A 225 -17.95 -2.03 -7.50
N MET A 226 -17.56 -3.04 -6.74
CA MET A 226 -17.10 -4.32 -7.25
C MET A 226 -17.46 -5.45 -6.28
N ASN A 227 -17.41 -6.70 -6.74
CA ASN A 227 -17.47 -7.89 -5.90
C ASN A 227 -16.07 -8.51 -5.81
N LEU A 228 -15.57 -8.73 -4.60
CA LEU A 228 -14.37 -9.51 -4.35
C LEU A 228 -14.69 -11.00 -4.51
N LEU A 229 -14.05 -11.64 -5.50
CA LEU A 229 -14.26 -13.04 -5.85
C LEU A 229 -13.32 -13.97 -5.10
N SER A 230 -12.04 -13.59 -5.04
CA SER A 230 -10.97 -14.32 -4.37
C SER A 230 -9.87 -13.39 -3.90
N ALA A 231 -9.07 -13.92 -2.98
CA ALA A 231 -7.72 -13.48 -2.75
C ALA A 231 -6.86 -14.75 -2.62
N ASP A 232 -5.75 -14.78 -3.37
CA ASP A 232 -4.90 -15.94 -3.62
C ASP A 232 -3.46 -15.56 -3.25
N SER A 233 -2.75 -16.45 -2.54
CA SER A 233 -1.40 -16.20 -2.02
C SER A 233 -0.42 -17.23 -2.57
N ILE A 234 0.74 -16.76 -3.03
CA ILE A 234 1.78 -17.57 -3.67
C ILE A 234 3.12 -17.12 -3.14
N MET A 235 3.80 -18.01 -2.41
CA MET A 235 5.18 -17.81 -1.98
C MET A 235 6.12 -18.49 -2.98
N PHE A 236 7.21 -17.81 -3.34
CA PHE A 236 8.24 -18.39 -4.19
C PHE A 236 9.35 -19.03 -3.35
N GLU A 237 9.83 -20.19 -3.78
CA GLU A 237 10.94 -20.87 -3.09
C GLU A 237 12.27 -20.15 -3.33
N ASN A 238 13.13 -20.17 -2.30
CA ASN A 238 14.48 -19.60 -2.32
C ASN A 238 14.49 -18.13 -2.74
N THR A 239 13.63 -17.31 -2.12
CA THR A 239 13.53 -15.88 -2.44
C THR A 239 13.58 -14.93 -1.25
N SER A 240 13.97 -15.42 -0.07
CA SER A 240 13.89 -14.64 1.17
C SER A 240 14.85 -13.45 1.21
N GLU A 241 15.95 -13.48 0.44
CA GLU A 241 16.89 -12.35 0.33
C GLU A 241 16.48 -11.23 -0.65
N PHE A 242 15.42 -11.41 -1.45
CA PHE A 242 15.12 -10.42 -2.50
C PHE A 242 14.30 -9.22 -2.02
N MET A 243 13.50 -9.40 -0.98
CA MET A 243 12.70 -8.34 -0.37
C MET A 243 12.48 -8.65 1.11
N GLY A 244 12.80 -7.68 1.98
CA GLY A 244 12.66 -7.88 3.41
C GLY A 244 12.78 -6.61 4.23
N TRP A 245 12.41 -6.73 5.51
CA TRP A 245 12.56 -5.70 6.53
C TRP A 245 13.26 -6.29 7.75
N LYS A 246 14.18 -5.52 8.33
CA LYS A 246 14.79 -5.81 9.63
C LYS A 246 14.57 -4.62 10.55
N ILE A 247 14.27 -4.87 11.82
CA ILE A 247 14.16 -3.80 12.82
C ILE A 247 15.56 -3.59 13.40
N GLY A 248 16.12 -2.40 13.17
CA GLY A 248 17.38 -1.96 13.76
C GLY A 248 17.19 -0.92 14.85
N ASP A 249 18.31 -0.38 15.36
CA ASP A 249 18.29 0.68 16.38
C ASP A 249 17.90 2.06 15.81
N PHE A 250 18.01 2.24 14.49
CA PHE A 250 17.78 3.50 13.78
C PHE A 250 16.65 3.41 12.74
N GLY A 251 15.63 2.62 13.02
CA GLY A 251 14.46 2.41 12.19
C GLY A 251 14.39 1.01 11.59
N PHE A 252 13.47 0.85 10.66
CA PHE A 252 13.32 -0.39 9.93
C PHE A 252 14.21 -0.31 8.68
N GLU A 253 15.09 -1.30 8.54
CA GLU A 253 16.02 -1.42 7.44
C GLU A 253 15.41 -2.28 6.36
N MET A 254 15.31 -1.73 5.16
CA MET A 254 14.72 -2.42 4.03
C MET A 254 15.80 -3.03 3.14
N MET A 255 15.53 -4.25 2.69
CA MET A 255 16.31 -4.96 1.69
C MET A 255 15.50 -5.04 0.40
N LEU A 256 16.11 -4.62 -0.71
CA LEU A 256 15.47 -4.65 -2.02
C LEU A 256 16.49 -5.04 -3.09
N SER A 257 16.39 -6.28 -3.57
CA SER A 257 17.30 -6.77 -4.59
C SER A 257 16.97 -6.21 -5.97
N SER A 258 18.01 -5.88 -6.73
CA SER A 258 17.93 -5.54 -8.15
C SER A 258 17.44 -6.68 -9.05
N GLU A 259 17.36 -7.91 -8.53
CA GLU A 259 16.89 -9.09 -9.28
C GLU A 259 15.36 -9.26 -9.28
N LEU A 260 14.62 -8.48 -8.48
CA LEU A 260 13.16 -8.58 -8.41
C LEU A 260 12.45 -8.51 -9.77
N PRO A 261 12.81 -7.60 -10.71
CA PRO A 261 12.20 -7.55 -12.04
C PRO A 261 12.34 -8.86 -12.82
N LYS A 262 13.48 -9.56 -12.67
CA LYS A 262 13.74 -10.84 -13.32
C LYS A 262 12.89 -11.95 -12.69
N ILE A 263 12.83 -12.00 -11.35
CA ILE A 263 12.04 -12.99 -10.61
C ILE A 263 10.56 -12.86 -10.96
N ILE A 264 10.05 -11.65 -11.13
CA ILE A 264 8.67 -11.42 -11.57
C ILE A 264 8.41 -12.11 -12.90
N LEU A 265 9.25 -11.86 -13.91
CA LEU A 265 9.11 -12.44 -15.23
C LEU A 265 9.21 -13.98 -15.21
N GLU A 266 10.18 -14.52 -14.47
CA GLU A 266 10.48 -15.96 -14.47
C GLU A 266 9.51 -16.80 -13.60
N LYS A 267 9.04 -16.24 -12.48
CA LYS A 267 8.25 -16.98 -11.48
C LYS A 267 6.83 -16.43 -11.32
N ALA A 268 6.68 -15.12 -11.15
CA ALA A 268 5.37 -14.53 -10.82
C ALA A 268 4.40 -14.54 -12.02
N ILE A 269 4.88 -14.25 -13.22
CA ILE A 269 4.05 -14.22 -14.43
C ILE A 269 3.43 -15.60 -14.73
N PRO A 270 4.19 -16.72 -14.77
CA PRO A 270 3.60 -18.04 -14.93
C PRO A 270 2.60 -18.41 -13.84
N ALA A 271 2.90 -18.08 -12.57
CA ALA A 271 2.00 -18.34 -11.46
C ALA A 271 0.68 -17.55 -11.59
N LEU A 272 0.76 -16.28 -11.99
CA LEU A 272 -0.42 -15.43 -12.21
C LEU A 272 -1.27 -15.94 -13.38
N GLN A 273 -0.64 -16.36 -14.49
CA GLN A 273 -1.35 -16.99 -15.60
C GLN A 273 -2.08 -18.28 -15.16
N HIS A 274 -1.46 -19.08 -14.29
CA HIS A 274 -2.10 -20.26 -13.72
C HIS A 274 -3.33 -19.89 -12.87
N ILE A 275 -3.24 -18.89 -12.00
CA ILE A 275 -4.38 -18.41 -11.20
C ILE A 275 -5.52 -17.96 -12.11
N LEU A 276 -5.23 -17.15 -13.12
CA LEU A 276 -6.24 -16.70 -14.09
C LEU A 276 -6.91 -17.88 -14.81
N SER A 277 -6.15 -18.94 -15.11
CA SER A 277 -6.69 -20.14 -15.76
C SER A 277 -7.72 -20.87 -14.90
N LEU A 278 -7.63 -20.78 -13.56
CA LEU A 278 -8.64 -21.32 -12.63
C LEU A 278 -9.99 -20.58 -12.74
N TYR A 279 -9.98 -19.35 -13.24
CA TYR A 279 -11.17 -18.56 -13.58
C TYR A 279 -11.59 -18.71 -15.05
N GLY A 280 -10.91 -19.56 -15.83
CA GLY A 280 -11.11 -19.67 -17.27
C GLY A 280 -10.65 -18.43 -18.05
N LEU A 281 -9.72 -17.65 -17.50
CA LEU A 281 -9.22 -16.41 -18.07
C LEU A 281 -7.75 -16.54 -18.51
N SER A 282 -7.43 -15.82 -19.57
CA SER A 282 -6.08 -15.42 -19.94
C SER A 282 -5.84 -13.94 -19.56
N PRO A 283 -4.58 -13.46 -19.47
CA PRO A 283 -4.29 -12.06 -19.18
C PRO A 283 -5.00 -11.06 -20.11
N GLY A 284 -5.18 -11.41 -21.39
CA GLY A 284 -5.89 -10.57 -22.37
C GLY A 284 -7.38 -10.39 -22.07
N GLN A 285 -8.00 -11.32 -21.34
CA GLN A 285 -9.42 -11.28 -20.97
C GLN A 285 -9.69 -10.54 -19.65
N VAL A 286 -8.64 -10.18 -18.89
CA VAL A 286 -8.76 -9.28 -17.76
C VAL A 286 -8.92 -7.85 -18.28
N HIS A 287 -10.02 -7.20 -17.89
CA HIS A 287 -10.38 -5.87 -18.40
C HIS A 287 -9.57 -4.81 -17.67
N HIS A 288 -9.48 -4.93 -16.34
CA HIS A 288 -8.84 -3.94 -15.48
C HIS A 288 -7.70 -4.54 -14.66
N TRP A 289 -6.59 -3.83 -14.57
CA TRP A 289 -5.43 -4.24 -13.79
C TRP A 289 -5.13 -3.24 -12.69
N VAL A 290 -4.99 -3.75 -11.47
CA VAL A 290 -4.59 -2.98 -10.29
C VAL A 290 -3.25 -3.53 -9.84
N LEU A 291 -2.16 -2.96 -10.36
CA LEU A 291 -0.82 -3.44 -10.11
C LEU A 291 -0.21 -2.59 -8.99
N HIS A 292 0.32 -3.23 -7.96
CA HIS A 292 1.00 -2.49 -6.89
C HIS A 292 2.16 -1.67 -7.48
N PRO A 293 2.19 -0.34 -7.27
CA PRO A 293 3.23 0.52 -7.80
C PRO A 293 4.50 0.45 -6.95
N GLY A 294 5.10 -0.74 -6.88
CA GLY A 294 6.31 -1.00 -6.08
C GLY A 294 7.55 -0.25 -6.57
N GLY A 295 7.51 0.19 -7.82
CA GLY A 295 8.54 0.94 -8.53
C GLY A 295 8.38 0.73 -10.04
N ARG A 296 8.95 1.63 -10.85
CA ARG A 296 8.82 1.58 -12.32
C ARG A 296 9.24 0.23 -12.91
N ALA A 297 10.39 -0.30 -12.50
CA ALA A 297 10.91 -1.57 -13.03
C ALA A 297 9.97 -2.77 -12.75
N ILE A 298 9.26 -2.76 -11.63
CA ILE A 298 8.28 -3.79 -11.27
C ILE A 298 7.06 -3.71 -12.18
N LEU A 299 6.53 -2.51 -12.41
CA LEU A 299 5.43 -2.28 -13.34
C LEU A 299 5.81 -2.64 -14.78
N ASP A 300 7.01 -2.28 -15.22
CA ASP A 300 7.50 -2.57 -16.56
C ASP A 300 7.66 -4.09 -16.78
N SER A 301 8.15 -4.83 -15.77
CA SER A 301 8.19 -6.31 -15.82
C SER A 301 6.80 -6.94 -15.89
N LEU A 302 5.84 -6.46 -15.09
CA LEU A 302 4.47 -6.95 -15.13
C LEU A 302 3.82 -6.66 -16.50
N GLN A 303 3.99 -5.44 -17.02
CA GLN A 303 3.46 -5.04 -18.32
C GLN A 303 4.01 -5.94 -19.43
N SER A 304 5.33 -6.09 -19.50
CA SER A 304 5.97 -6.91 -20.53
C SER A 304 5.59 -8.38 -20.41
N GLY A 305 5.57 -8.94 -19.20
CA GLY A 305 5.30 -10.36 -18.98
C GLY A 305 3.84 -10.76 -19.23
N LEU A 306 2.90 -9.83 -19.02
CA LEU A 306 1.47 -10.04 -19.28
C LEU A 306 1.01 -9.49 -20.64
N ASN A 307 1.92 -8.85 -21.39
CA ASN A 307 1.63 -8.15 -22.64
C ASN A 307 0.48 -7.14 -22.50
N LEU A 308 0.56 -6.28 -21.48
CA LEU A 308 -0.44 -5.26 -21.21
C LEU A 308 -0.20 -4.01 -22.05
N SER A 309 -1.28 -3.45 -22.57
CA SER A 309 -1.29 -2.14 -23.21
C SER A 309 -1.13 -1.01 -22.19
N GLU A 310 -0.71 0.18 -22.64
CA GLU A 310 -0.43 1.32 -21.75
C GLU A 310 -1.66 1.79 -20.94
N ASP A 311 -2.86 1.72 -21.53
CA ASP A 311 -4.12 2.07 -20.86
C ASP A 311 -4.38 1.19 -19.62
N LYS A 312 -4.01 -0.11 -19.68
CA LYS A 312 -4.14 -1.02 -18.54
C LYS A 312 -3.15 -0.71 -17.42
N MET A 313 -2.06 0.00 -17.73
CA MET A 313 -1.04 0.39 -16.76
C MET A 313 -1.33 1.72 -16.10
N GLU A 314 -2.18 2.55 -16.71
CA GLU A 314 -2.39 3.95 -16.36
C GLU A 314 -2.72 4.16 -14.88
N PRO A 315 -3.71 3.46 -14.25
CA PRO A 315 -4.02 3.68 -12.84
C PRO A 315 -2.83 3.41 -11.91
N SER A 316 -2.04 2.38 -12.22
CA SER A 316 -0.89 2.00 -11.39
C SER A 316 0.27 2.99 -11.58
N ARG A 317 0.52 3.43 -12.81
CA ARG A 317 1.56 4.42 -13.14
C ARG A 317 1.20 5.81 -12.60
N ASN A 318 -0.07 6.18 -12.60
CA ASN A 318 -0.52 7.46 -12.04
C ASN A 318 -0.37 7.50 -10.52
N VAL A 319 -0.69 6.41 -9.81
CA VAL A 319 -0.42 6.35 -8.37
C VAL A 319 1.08 6.45 -8.09
N LEU A 320 1.91 5.68 -8.81
CA LEU A 320 3.37 5.78 -8.68
C LEU A 320 3.85 7.22 -8.88
N ARG A 321 3.41 7.85 -9.98
CA ARG A 321 3.81 9.21 -10.37
C ARG A 321 3.47 10.24 -9.31
N ASN A 322 2.25 10.17 -8.76
CA ASN A 322 1.72 11.24 -7.92
C ASN A 322 1.96 11.04 -6.43
N TYR A 323 2.20 9.81 -5.98
CA TYR A 323 2.29 9.47 -4.57
C TYR A 323 3.54 8.66 -4.20
N GLY A 324 4.23 8.04 -5.17
CA GLY A 324 5.29 7.08 -4.91
C GLY A 324 4.77 5.76 -4.36
N ASN A 325 5.66 4.97 -3.75
CA ASN A 325 5.33 3.69 -3.12
C ASN A 325 4.98 3.90 -1.64
N MET A 326 3.69 3.85 -1.30
CA MET A 326 3.18 3.94 0.07
C MET A 326 3.00 2.55 0.70
N SER A 327 3.87 1.59 0.34
CA SER A 327 3.77 0.19 0.76
C SER A 327 2.36 -0.37 0.58
N SER A 328 1.78 -1.03 1.60
CA SER A 328 0.48 -1.70 1.54
C SER A 328 -0.68 -0.78 1.12
N ALA A 329 -0.64 0.51 1.47
CA ALA A 329 -1.69 1.47 1.13
C ALA A 329 -1.81 1.70 -0.38
N SER A 330 -0.71 1.53 -1.13
CA SER A 330 -0.64 1.88 -2.55
C SER A 330 -1.67 1.15 -3.41
N ILE A 331 -1.93 -0.13 -3.14
CA ILE A 331 -2.89 -0.91 -3.94
C ILE A 331 -4.32 -0.39 -3.76
N LEU A 332 -4.65 0.16 -2.59
CA LEU A 332 -5.95 0.78 -2.33
C LEU A 332 -6.08 2.13 -3.05
N PHE A 333 -4.99 2.88 -3.21
CA PHE A 333 -4.97 4.07 -4.05
C PHE A 333 -5.24 3.72 -5.52
N VAL A 334 -4.61 2.66 -6.05
CA VAL A 334 -4.84 2.21 -7.43
C VAL A 334 -6.29 1.76 -7.63
N LEU A 335 -6.85 0.99 -6.68
CA LEU A 335 -8.26 0.62 -6.71
C LEU A 335 -9.18 1.85 -6.68
N LYS A 336 -8.88 2.86 -5.85
CA LYS A 336 -9.65 4.11 -5.79
C LYS A 336 -9.58 4.88 -7.10
N GLU A 337 -8.41 4.95 -7.72
CA GLU A 337 -8.25 5.60 -9.03
C GLU A 337 -9.11 4.93 -10.09
N LEU A 338 -9.07 3.59 -10.16
CA LEU A 338 -9.91 2.81 -11.07
C LEU A 338 -11.42 3.02 -10.81
N ILE A 339 -11.85 3.03 -9.54
CA ILE A 339 -13.25 3.29 -9.15
C ILE A 339 -13.68 4.71 -9.56
N ASN A 340 -12.83 5.71 -9.34
CA ASN A 340 -13.13 7.10 -9.65
C ASN A 340 -13.17 7.37 -11.16
N ALA A 341 -12.38 6.64 -11.95
CA ALA A 341 -12.44 6.72 -13.41
C ALA A 341 -13.79 6.25 -13.96
N GLY A 342 -14.56 5.45 -13.21
CA GLY A 342 -15.90 5.01 -13.61
C GLY A 342 -15.90 4.07 -14.82
N VAL A 343 -14.76 3.42 -15.10
CA VAL A 343 -14.54 2.59 -16.30
C VAL A 343 -14.86 1.11 -16.09
N VAL A 344 -15.12 0.68 -14.85
CA VAL A 344 -15.40 -0.72 -14.53
C VAL A 344 -16.86 -1.02 -14.77
N ASN A 345 -17.18 -1.68 -15.88
CA ASN A 345 -18.55 -2.07 -16.19
C ASN A 345 -18.95 -3.34 -15.42
N LYS A 346 -20.27 -3.52 -15.31
CA LYS A 346 -20.86 -4.72 -14.73
C LYS A 346 -20.28 -5.98 -15.39
N ASP A 347 -19.97 -6.97 -14.56
CA ASP A 347 -19.45 -8.27 -14.96
C ASP A 347 -18.05 -8.28 -15.59
N GLU A 348 -17.35 -7.15 -15.70
CA GLU A 348 -15.95 -7.11 -16.12
C GLU A 348 -15.00 -7.57 -15.02
N TYR A 349 -13.93 -8.27 -15.42
CA TYR A 349 -12.92 -8.76 -14.49
C TYR A 349 -11.85 -7.71 -14.20
N CYS A 350 -11.55 -7.55 -12.92
CA CYS A 350 -10.45 -6.75 -12.42
C CYS A 350 -9.48 -7.64 -11.62
N CYS A 351 -8.18 -7.57 -11.91
CA CYS A 351 -7.15 -8.35 -11.22
C CYS A 351 -6.20 -7.41 -10.47
N ALA A 352 -6.14 -7.54 -9.15
CA ALA A 352 -5.20 -6.82 -8.32
C ALA A 352 -4.00 -7.70 -7.97
N VAL A 353 -2.78 -7.19 -8.12
CA VAL A 353 -1.54 -7.94 -7.87
C VAL A 353 -0.58 -7.10 -7.04
N ALA A 354 -0.05 -7.68 -5.96
CA ALA A 354 0.95 -7.04 -5.11
C ALA A 354 2.02 -8.04 -4.69
N PHE A 355 3.22 -7.52 -4.37
CA PHE A 355 4.35 -8.31 -3.91
C PHE A 355 4.77 -7.91 -2.50
N GLY A 356 5.18 -8.87 -1.68
CA GLY A 356 5.65 -8.66 -0.32
C GLY A 356 6.94 -9.45 -0.03
N PRO A 357 7.53 -9.27 1.18
CA PRO A 357 8.71 -10.00 1.62
C PRO A 357 8.54 -11.51 1.49
N GLY A 358 9.59 -12.22 1.02
CA GLY A 358 9.55 -13.68 0.89
C GLY A 358 10.21 -14.26 -0.35
N LEU A 359 10.14 -13.70 -1.55
CA LEU A 359 9.08 -12.93 -2.19
C LEU A 359 7.74 -13.67 -2.17
N THR A 360 6.66 -12.95 -1.87
CA THR A 360 5.29 -13.47 -1.95
C THR A 360 4.50 -12.62 -2.93
N MET A 361 3.66 -13.24 -3.75
CA MET A 361 2.68 -12.59 -4.60
C MET A 361 1.28 -12.82 -4.04
N GLU A 362 0.54 -11.73 -3.87
CA GLU A 362 -0.87 -11.77 -3.52
C GLU A 362 -1.68 -11.28 -4.71
N VAL A 363 -2.77 -11.98 -5.00
CA VAL A 363 -3.65 -11.71 -6.13
C VAL A 363 -5.08 -11.60 -5.61
N ALA A 364 -5.83 -10.57 -5.99
CA ALA A 364 -7.25 -10.50 -5.69
C ALA A 364 -8.07 -10.30 -6.97
N MET A 365 -9.05 -11.18 -7.17
CA MET A 365 -9.96 -11.10 -8.31
C MET A 365 -11.23 -10.37 -7.92
N PHE A 366 -11.63 -9.41 -8.75
CA PHE A 366 -12.84 -8.64 -8.61
C PHE A 366 -13.72 -8.76 -9.85
N LYS A 367 -15.02 -8.52 -9.67
CA LYS A 367 -15.99 -8.34 -10.76
C LYS A 367 -16.73 -7.02 -10.61
N GLY A 368 -16.84 -6.26 -11.70
CA GLY A 368 -17.61 -5.02 -11.75
C GLY A 368 -19.06 -5.21 -11.31
N ALA A 369 -19.60 -4.21 -10.61
CA ALA A 369 -20.90 -4.25 -9.94
C ALA A 369 -22.11 -4.15 -10.86
#